data_AF-E8R7K6-F1
#
_entry.id   AF-E8R7K6-F1
#
_cell.length_a   1.000
_cell.length_b   1.000
_cell.length_c   1.000
_cell.angle_alpha   90.00
_cell.angle_beta   90.00
_cell.angle_gamma   90.00
#
_symmetry.space_group_name_H-M   'P 1'
#
loop_
_entity.id
_entity.type
_entity.pdbx_description
1 polymer ?
#
loop_
_entity_poly.entity_id
_entity_poly.type
_entity_poly.pdbx_seq_one_letter_code
_entity_poly.pdbx_strand_id
1 'polypeptide(L)'
;MDSELRKYITCWNNCSLRHIEALAMLGLVVKAEAVECGDRGFMKINATLFDGGHVDSACFHSEEVKQSLRIINIYIGFARSKGSLGKLTVVDTKGASQEA
;
A
#
# COMPACT_ATOMS: atom_id res chain seq x y z
N MET A 1 -16.32 0.74 -7.04
CA MET A 1 -15.05 1.15 -7.68
C MET A 1 -14.12 -0.06 -7.70
N ASP A 2 -13.29 -0.13 -8.71
CA ASP A 2 -13.07 -1.34 -9.51
C ASP A 2 -12.48 -2.55 -8.76
N SER A 3 -13.19 -3.68 -8.83
CA SER A 3 -12.64 -5.00 -8.46
C SER A 3 -11.35 -5.31 -9.23
N GLU A 4 -11.13 -4.63 -10.37
CA GLU A 4 -9.95 -4.74 -11.21
C GLU A 4 -8.67 -4.28 -10.52
N LEU A 5 -8.68 -3.19 -9.75
CA LEU A 5 -7.44 -2.68 -9.09
C LEU A 5 -6.84 -3.70 -8.13
N ARG A 6 -7.70 -4.44 -7.42
CA ARG A 6 -7.26 -5.50 -6.48
C ARG A 6 -6.48 -6.60 -7.20
N LYS A 7 -6.74 -6.87 -8.48
CA LYS A 7 -6.00 -7.87 -9.27
C LYS A 7 -4.54 -7.47 -9.52
N TYR A 8 -4.23 -6.18 -9.43
CA TYR A 8 -2.87 -5.66 -9.60
C TYR A 8 -2.09 -5.59 -8.27
N ILE A 9 -2.74 -5.85 -7.13
CA ILE A 9 -2.06 -6.00 -5.85
C ILE A 9 -1.49 -7.42 -5.78
N THR A 10 -0.18 -7.53 -5.89
CA THR A 10 0.52 -8.81 -6.01
C THR A 10 0.82 -9.48 -4.67
N CYS A 11 0.66 -8.77 -3.56
CA CYS A 11 0.87 -9.31 -2.22
C CYS A 11 -0.14 -8.76 -1.22
N TRP A 12 -0.73 -9.66 -0.44
CA TRP A 12 -1.75 -9.34 0.56
C TRP A 12 -1.31 -9.65 1.99
N ASN A 13 -0.53 -10.72 2.19
CA ASN A 13 -0.08 -11.14 3.50
C ASN A 13 1.42 -11.44 3.46
N ASN A 14 2.11 -11.22 4.58
CA ASN A 14 3.55 -11.44 4.73
C ASN A 14 4.38 -10.72 3.66
N CYS A 15 3.96 -9.51 3.28
CA CYS A 15 4.64 -8.74 2.25
C CYS A 15 5.97 -8.14 2.73
N SER A 16 6.82 -7.76 1.78
CA SER A 16 7.97 -6.90 2.13
C SER A 16 7.49 -5.52 2.57
N LEU A 17 8.25 -4.84 3.44
CA LEU A 17 7.98 -3.45 3.82
C LEU A 17 7.88 -2.53 2.60
N ARG A 18 8.79 -2.72 1.62
CA ARG A 18 8.81 -1.98 0.35
C ARG A 18 7.53 -2.13 -0.45
N HIS A 19 6.85 -3.27 -0.36
CA HIS A 19 5.58 -3.46 -1.05
C HIS A 19 4.51 -2.51 -0.49
N ILE A 20 4.43 -2.38 0.84
CA ILE A 20 3.45 -1.50 1.49
C ILE A 20 3.82 -0.02 1.24
N GLU A 21 5.11 0.32 1.26
CA GLU A 21 5.59 1.65 0.87
C GLU A 21 5.16 2.00 -0.56
N ALA A 22 5.29 1.08 -1.51
CA ALA A 22 4.87 1.29 -2.89
C ALA A 22 3.34 1.48 -2.99
N LEU A 23 2.55 0.69 -2.28
CA LEU A 23 1.09 0.88 -2.24
C LEU A 23 0.71 2.25 -1.66
N ALA A 24 1.43 2.72 -0.63
CA ALA A 24 1.21 4.05 -0.06
C ALA A 24 1.60 5.16 -1.06
N MET A 25 2.73 5.01 -1.76
CA MET A 25 3.18 5.92 -2.81
C MET A 25 2.16 6.04 -3.95
N LEU A 26 1.49 4.93 -4.30
CA LEU A 26 0.40 4.90 -5.29
C LEU A 26 -0.92 5.50 -4.77
N GLY A 27 -0.97 5.95 -3.52
CA GLY A 27 -2.19 6.51 -2.91
C GLY A 27 -3.25 5.46 -2.60
N LEU A 28 -2.87 4.19 -2.48
CA LEU A 28 -3.81 3.09 -2.18
C LEU A 28 -3.98 2.85 -0.68
N VAL A 29 -2.99 3.22 0.14
CA VAL A 29 -3.04 3.06 1.60
C VAL A 29 -3.64 4.31 2.25
N VAL A 30 -4.58 4.12 3.18
CA VAL A 30 -5.21 5.22 3.94
C VAL A 30 -4.78 5.26 5.41
N LYS A 31 -4.31 4.14 5.95
CA LYS A 31 -3.80 4.00 7.33
C LYS A 31 -2.75 2.90 7.37
N ALA A 32 -1.73 3.04 8.20
CA ALA A 32 -0.80 1.97 8.53
C ALA A 32 -0.44 2.02 10.02
N GLU A 33 -0.24 0.86 10.63
CA GLU A 33 0.14 0.72 12.03
C GLU A 33 1.14 -0.43 12.23
N ALA A 34 1.98 -0.32 13.26
CA ALA A 34 2.89 -1.39 13.65
C ALA A 34 2.19 -2.32 14.65
N VAL A 35 2.34 -3.63 14.44
CA VAL A 35 1.75 -4.69 15.26
C VAL A 35 2.84 -5.68 15.67
N GLU A 36 2.82 -6.15 16.92
CA GLU A 36 3.80 -7.13 17.40
C GLU A 36 3.58 -8.52 16.77
N CYS A 37 4.69 -9.20 16.47
CA CYS A 37 4.71 -10.51 15.80
C CYS A 37 4.74 -11.73 16.73
N GLY A 38 4.67 -11.51 18.05
CA GLY A 38 4.83 -12.56 19.07
C GLY A 38 6.26 -12.67 19.59
N ASP A 39 7.27 -12.51 18.72
CA ASP A 39 8.68 -12.45 19.12
C ASP A 39 9.10 -11.05 19.58
N ARG A 40 9.86 -10.97 20.67
CA ARG A 40 10.28 -9.68 21.24
C ARG A 40 11.17 -8.92 20.27
N GLY A 41 10.78 -7.68 19.97
CA GLY A 41 11.54 -6.78 19.10
C GLY A 41 11.25 -6.93 17.61
N PHE A 42 10.35 -7.86 17.23
CA PHE A 42 9.86 -8.01 15.87
C PHE A 42 8.44 -7.46 15.75
N MET A 43 8.23 -6.65 14.73
CA MET A 43 6.93 -6.08 14.41
C MET A 43 6.61 -6.31 12.94
N LYS A 44 5.34 -6.15 12.58
CA LYS A 44 4.89 -6.05 11.20
C LYS A 44 4.07 -4.79 11.00
N ILE A 45 3.88 -4.40 9.75
CA ILE A 45 2.97 -3.33 9.37
C ILE A 45 1.64 -3.97 8.97
N ASN A 46 0.55 -3.45 9.54
CA ASN A 46 -0.81 -3.68 9.05
C ASN A 46 -1.29 -2.38 8.37
N ALA A 47 -1.65 -2.46 7.09
CA ALA A 47 -2.08 -1.31 6.31
C ALA A 47 -3.50 -1.48 5.79
N THR A 48 -4.33 -0.46 6.02
CA THR A 48 -5.68 -0.37 5.49
C THR A 48 -5.64 0.36 4.16
N LEU A 49 -6.22 -0.26 3.13
CA LEU A 49 -6.38 0.28 1.80
C LEU A 49 -7.60 1.19 1.71
N PHE A 50 -7.66 2.04 0.69
CA PHE A 50 -8.76 3.01 0.48
C PHE A 50 -10.14 2.36 0.31
N ASP A 51 -10.19 1.09 -0.09
CA ASP A 51 -11.40 0.28 -0.23
C ASP A 51 -11.77 -0.49 1.05
N GLY A 52 -11.03 -0.29 2.14
CA GLY A 52 -11.19 -1.02 3.40
C GLY A 52 -10.49 -2.39 3.42
N GLY A 53 -9.83 -2.79 2.34
CA GLY A 53 -8.97 -3.97 2.30
C GLY A 53 -7.76 -3.83 3.23
N HIS A 54 -7.16 -4.96 3.58
CA HIS A 54 -5.98 -4.99 4.44
C HIS A 54 -4.83 -5.71 3.75
N VAL A 55 -3.63 -5.17 3.92
CA VAL A 55 -2.37 -5.81 3.55
C VAL A 55 -1.42 -5.78 4.73
N ASP A 56 -0.68 -6.86 4.95
CA ASP A 56 0.32 -6.90 6.01
C ASP A 56 1.71 -7.29 5.52
N SER A 57 2.71 -6.86 6.30
CA SER A 57 4.09 -7.25 6.07
C SER A 57 4.43 -8.54 6.80
N ALA A 58 5.51 -9.18 6.38
CA ALA A 58 6.21 -10.14 7.23
C ALA A 58 6.73 -9.44 8.50
N CYS A 59 7.26 -10.23 9.42
CA CYS A 59 7.87 -9.73 10.64
C CYS A 59 9.29 -9.24 10.36
N PHE A 60 9.58 -8.01 10.75
CA PHE A 60 10.88 -7.36 10.61
C PHE A 60 11.33 -6.79 11.96
N HIS A 61 12.60 -6.40 12.05
CA HIS A 61 13.06 -5.74 13.26
C HIS A 61 12.31 -4.43 13.47
N SER A 62 12.00 -4.12 14.74
CA SER A 62 11.18 -2.95 15.09
C SER A 62 11.70 -1.63 14.51
N GLU A 63 13.02 -1.46 14.36
CA GLU A 63 13.61 -0.27 13.74
C GLU A 63 13.34 -0.17 12.24
N GLU A 64 13.36 -1.29 11.51
CA GLU A 64 13.00 -1.33 10.08
C GLU A 64 11.52 -0.96 9.89
N VAL A 65 10.65 -1.51 10.75
CA VAL A 65 9.22 -1.22 10.76
C VAL A 65 8.96 0.26 11.06
N LYS A 66 9.63 0.83 12.05
CA LYS A 66 9.51 2.27 12.39
C LYS A 66 9.92 3.16 11.23
N GLN A 67 11.03 2.84 10.55
CA GLN A 67 11.50 3.60 9.40
C GLN A 67 10.49 3.54 8.25
N SER A 68 10.04 2.33 7.90
CA SER A 68 9.05 2.12 6.84
C SER A 68 7.71 2.83 7.15
N LEU A 69 7.25 2.75 8.40
CA LEU A 69 6.02 3.42 8.83
C LEU A 69 6.10 4.95 8.69
N ARG A 70 7.27 5.57 8.92
CA ARG A 70 7.49 7.00 8.66
C ARG A 70 7.35 7.32 7.17
N ILE A 71 7.95 6.51 6.31
CA ILE A 71 7.87 6.68 4.84
C ILE A 71 6.42 6.57 4.37
N ILE A 72 5.70 5.54 4.82
CA ILE A 72 4.29 5.32 4.50
C ILE A 72 3.45 6.52 4.92
N ASN A 73 3.62 7.02 6.14
CA ASN A 73 2.85 8.17 6.64
C ASN A 73 3.11 9.45 5.85
N ILE A 74 4.33 9.67 5.34
CA ILE A 74 4.63 10.78 4.43
C ILE A 74 3.81 10.64 3.14
N TYR A 75 3.78 9.47 2.52
CA TYR A 75 3.02 9.25 1.30
C TYR A 75 1.51 9.38 1.51
N ILE A 76 0.98 8.87 2.62
CA ILE A 76 -0.43 9.05 2.99
C ILE A 76 -0.75 10.54 3.13
N GLY A 77 0.09 11.30 3.85
CA GLY A 77 -0.08 12.74 4.03
C GLY A 77 -0.05 13.50 2.70
N PHE A 78 0.90 13.15 1.83
CA PHE A 78 1.00 13.73 0.50
C PHE A 78 -0.26 13.43 -0.35
N ALA A 79 -0.68 12.17 -0.41
CA ALA A 79 -1.86 11.75 -1.17
C ALA A 79 -3.15 12.42 -0.67
N ARG A 80 -3.30 12.58 0.65
CA ARG A 80 -4.40 13.35 1.26
C ARG A 80 -4.37 14.82 0.82
N SER A 81 -3.20 15.47 0.87
CA SER A 81 -3.06 16.89 0.51
C SER A 81 -3.39 17.17 -0.96
N LYS A 82 -3.18 16.18 -1.84
CA LYS A 82 -3.49 16.26 -3.27
C LYS A 82 -4.86 15.69 -3.62
N GLY A 83 -5.59 15.18 -2.63
CA GLY A 83 -6.85 14.46 -2.84
C GLY A 83 -6.70 13.30 -3.82
N SER A 84 -5.56 12.62 -3.87
CA SER A 84 -5.26 11.55 -4.84
C SER A 84 -5.50 10.14 -4.29
N LEU A 85 -5.89 10.02 -3.01
CA LEU A 85 -6.22 8.74 -2.40
C LEU A 85 -7.28 7.98 -3.21
N GLY A 86 -6.97 6.74 -3.57
CA GLY A 86 -7.88 5.86 -4.30
C GLY A 86 -8.26 6.33 -5.70
N LYS A 87 -7.59 7.35 -6.28
CA LYS A 87 -7.92 7.88 -7.62
C LYS A 87 -7.26 7.12 -8.77
N LEU A 88 -6.48 6.07 -8.49
CA LEU A 88 -5.87 5.26 -9.54
C LEU A 88 -6.97 4.60 -10.39
N THR A 89 -6.74 4.49 -11.69
CA THR A 89 -7.67 3.85 -12.63
C THR A 89 -6.88 2.98 -13.60
N VAL A 90 -7.47 1.84 -13.99
CA VAL A 90 -6.91 0.94 -15.00
C VAL A 90 -7.36 1.45 -16.36
N VAL A 91 -6.42 1.61 -17.30
CA VAL A 91 -6.71 2.03 -18.67
C VAL A 91 -6.57 0.83 -19.62
N ASP A 92 -7.67 0.42 -20.24
CA ASP A 92 -7.65 -0.64 -21.26
C ASP A 92 -7.13 -0.07 -22.60
N THR A 93 -6.14 -0.73 -23.19
CA THR A 93 -5.46 -0.28 -24.43
C THR A 93 -6.25 -0.53 -25.72
N LYS A 94 -7.53 -0.92 -25.64
CA LYS A 94 -8.34 -1.33 -26.80
C LYS A 94 -8.66 -0.21 -27.82
N GLY A 95 -8.23 1.03 -27.57
CA GLY A 95 -8.43 2.17 -28.47
C GLY A 95 -7.21 2.64 -29.26
N ALA A 96 -6.02 2.05 -29.06
CA ALA A 96 -4.78 2.54 -29.68
C ALA A 96 -4.46 1.93 -31.06
N SER A 97 -5.45 1.36 -31.75
CA SER A 97 -5.29 0.69 -33.06
C SER A 97 -6.26 1.21 -34.13
N GLN A 98 -6.63 2.50 -34.08
CA GLN A 98 -7.31 3.18 -35.18
C GLN A 98 -6.66 4.55 -35.37
N GLU A 99 -5.42 4.57 -35.86
CA GLU A 99 -4.81 5.69 -36.60
C GLU A 99 -3.42 5.27 -37.08
N ALA A 100 -3.39 4.60 -38.24
CA ALA A 100 -2.32 4.60 -39.24
C ALA A 100 -2.79 3.86 -40.49
#